data_AF-A0A1R1X0X7-F1
#
_entry.id   AF-A0A1R1X0X7-F1
#
_cell.length_a   1.000
_cell.length_b   1.000
_cell.length_c   1.000
_cell.angle_alpha   90.00
_cell.angle_beta   90.00
_cell.angle_gamma   90.00
#
_symmetry.space_group_name_H-M   'P 1'
#
loop_
_entity.id
_entity.type
_entity.pdbx_description
1 polymer ?
#
loop_
_entity_poly.entity_id
_entity_poly.type
_entity_poly.pdbx_seq_one_letter_code
_entity_poly.pdbx_strand_id
1 'polypeptide(L)'
;MDFDKMTKDNIWSREKILKEATYTGFLFGGIGFIVANLFGKRVLGLTPKVNLASSVATMVTSGYMYRGIYYKELMAKQAELQLLSAQEPEKEN
;
A
#
# COMPACT_ATOMS: atom_id res chain seq x y z
N MET A 1 28.57 -13.17 8.47
CA MET A 1 27.70 -12.18 7.81
C MET A 1 26.97 -11.46 8.92
N ASP A 2 27.29 -10.17 9.13
CA ASP A 2 26.62 -9.33 10.12
C ASP A 2 25.16 -9.15 9.73
N PHE A 3 24.28 -9.90 10.39
CA PHE A 3 22.83 -9.70 10.28
C PHE A 3 22.48 -8.23 10.56
N ASP A 4 23.16 -7.64 11.53
CA ASP A 4 22.94 -6.28 12.03
C ASP A 4 23.12 -5.18 10.97
N LYS A 5 24.16 -5.31 10.11
CA LYS A 5 24.36 -4.42 8.96
C LYS A 5 23.29 -4.62 7.88
N MET A 6 22.90 -5.88 7.62
CA MET A 6 21.83 -6.15 6.65
C MET A 6 20.47 -5.62 7.13
N THR A 7 20.18 -5.59 8.43
CA THR A 7 18.93 -5.06 8.97
C THR A 7 18.87 -3.55 8.89
N LYS A 8 19.93 -2.83 9.31
CA LYS A 8 19.98 -1.36 9.25
C LYS A 8 19.96 -0.83 7.81
N ASP A 9 20.65 -1.49 6.87
CA ASP A 9 20.66 -1.10 5.45
C ASP A 9 19.36 -1.47 4.70
N ASN A 10 18.52 -2.35 5.24
CA ASN A 10 17.23 -2.73 4.65
C ASN A 10 16.01 -1.98 5.18
N ILE A 11 16.16 -1.10 6.18
CA ILE A 11 15.03 -0.26 6.61
C ILE A 11 14.68 0.68 5.46
N TRP A 12 13.50 0.49 4.86
CA TRP A 12 13.07 1.31 3.74
C TRP A 12 12.96 2.78 4.15
N SER A 13 13.42 3.68 3.29
CA SER A 13 13.25 5.11 3.47
C SER A 13 11.77 5.51 3.35
N ARG A 14 11.40 6.65 3.94
CA ARG A 14 10.03 7.19 3.83
C ARG A 14 9.61 7.39 2.38
N GLU A 15 10.53 7.80 1.51
CA GLU A 15 10.29 7.96 0.07
C GLU A 15 9.96 6.62 -0.60
N LYS A 16 10.72 5.56 -0.28
CA LYS A 16 10.47 4.22 -0.80
C LYS A 16 9.12 3.68 -0.32
N ILE A 17 8.80 3.85 0.96
CA ILE A 17 7.49 3.48 1.53
C ILE A 17 6.34 4.22 0.83
N LEU A 18 6.48 5.52 0.62
CA LEU A 18 5.47 6.33 -0.07
C LEU A 18 5.27 5.89 -1.52
N LYS A 19 6.36 5.60 -2.23
CA LYS A 19 6.33 5.12 -3.62
C LYS A 19 5.63 3.76 -3.71
N GLU A 20 5.98 2.83 -2.83
CA GLU A 20 5.41 1.49 -2.80
C GLU A 20 3.91 1.52 -2.44
N ALA A 21 3.52 2.34 -1.46
CA ALA A 21 2.12 2.52 -1.11
C ALA A 21 1.31 3.17 -2.23
N THR A 22 1.92 4.09 -2.99
CA THR A 22 1.25 4.72 -4.14
C THR A 22 1.08 3.73 -5.29
N TYR A 23 2.10 2.92 -5.59
CA TYR A 23 2.01 1.86 -6.60
C TYR A 23 0.94 0.83 -6.23
N THR A 24 0.96 0.36 -4.98
CA THR A 24 -0.02 -0.60 -4.46
C THR A 24 -1.44 -0.02 -4.52
N GLY A 25 -1.62 1.24 -4.12
CA GLY A 25 -2.90 1.93 -4.24
C GLY A 25 -3.40 2.01 -5.69
N PHE A 26 -2.53 2.31 -6.65
CA PHE A 26 -2.90 2.34 -8.06
C PHE A 26 -3.35 0.96 -8.57
N LEU A 27 -2.65 -0.10 -8.15
CA LEU A 27 -2.93 -1.48 -8.53
C LEU A 27 -4.30 -1.94 -7.99
N PHE A 28 -4.57 -1.69 -6.71
CA PHE A 28 -5.86 -1.97 -6.09
C PHE A 28 -6.99 -1.12 -6.68
N GLY A 29 -6.73 0.15 -6.98
CA GLY A 29 -7.67 1.01 -7.69
C GLY A 29 -8.06 0.42 -9.05
N GLY A 30 -7.07 0.02 -9.86
CA GLY A 30 -7.30 -0.59 -11.18
C GLY A 30 -8.09 -1.90 -11.10
N ILE A 31 -7.80 -2.76 -10.12
CA ILE A 31 -8.59 -3.97 -9.87
C ILE A 31 -10.03 -3.60 -9.48
N GLY A 32 -10.18 -2.61 -8.59
CA GLY A 32 -11.48 -2.09 -8.17
C GLY A 32 -12.32 -1.58 -9.34
N PHE A 33 -11.69 -0.89 -10.29
CA PHE A 33 -12.34 -0.46 -11.55
C PHE A 33 -12.90 -1.65 -12.33
N ILE A 34 -12.09 -2.68 -12.56
CA ILE A 34 -12.47 -3.84 -13.37
C ILE A 34 -13.64 -4.57 -12.71
N VAL A 35 -13.55 -4.81 -11.40
CA VAL A 35 -14.60 -5.49 -10.63
C VAL A 35 -15.88 -4.67 -10.64
N ALA A 36 -15.81 -3.36 -10.38
CA ALA A 36 -16.98 -2.48 -10.40
C ALA A 36 -17.63 -2.43 -11.79
N ASN A 37 -16.84 -2.41 -12.85
CA ASN A 37 -17.35 -2.35 -14.21
C ASN A 37 -18.08 -3.64 -14.61
N LEU A 38 -17.50 -4.80 -14.26
CA LEU A 38 -18.11 -6.10 -14.48
C LEU A 38 -19.39 -6.26 -13.65
N PHE A 39 -19.34 -5.87 -12.37
CA PHE A 39 -20.49 -5.95 -11.47
C PHE A 39 -21.62 -5.03 -11.91
N GLY A 40 -21.33 -3.76 -12.19
CA GLY A 40 -22.33 -2.78 -12.60
C GLY A 40 -22.98 -3.14 -13.94
N LYS A 41 -22.24 -3.75 -14.88
CA LYS A 41 -22.78 -4.23 -16.15
C LYS A 41 -23.59 -5.53 -16.01
N ARG A 42 -23.04 -6.55 -15.32
CA ARG A 42 -23.63 -7.90 -15.29
C ARG A 42 -24.69 -8.09 -14.21
N VAL A 43 -24.54 -7.43 -13.05
CA VAL A 43 -25.42 -7.63 -11.89
C VAL A 43 -26.45 -6.52 -11.82
N LEU A 44 -26.03 -5.26 -11.97
CA LEU A 44 -26.90 -4.11 -11.77
C LEU A 44 -27.56 -3.59 -13.06
N GLY A 45 -27.12 -4.05 -14.23
CA GLY A 45 -27.66 -3.61 -15.52
C GLY A 45 -27.53 -2.11 -15.77
N LEU A 46 -26.51 -1.45 -15.20
CA LEU A 46 -26.34 -0.01 -15.29
C LEU A 46 -26.08 0.44 -16.74
N THR A 47 -26.58 1.62 -17.09
CA THR A 47 -26.25 2.25 -18.37
C THR A 47 -24.75 2.53 -18.48
N PRO A 48 -24.15 2.52 -19.69
CA PRO A 48 -22.70 2.64 -19.84
C PRO A 48 -22.09 3.87 -19.16
N LYS A 49 -22.78 5.02 -19.19
CA LYS A 49 -22.32 6.26 -18.56
C LYS A 49 -22.29 6.15 -17.03
N VAL A 50 -23.35 5.60 -16.43
CA VAL A 50 -23.46 5.44 -14.98
C VAL A 50 -22.46 4.39 -14.49
N ASN A 51 -22.33 3.27 -15.20
CA ASN A 51 -21.36 2.22 -14.86
C ASN A 51 -19.92 2.75 -14.92
N LEU A 52 -19.58 3.54 -15.94
CA LEU A 52 -18.25 4.15 -16.05
C LEU A 52 -17.98 5.09 -14.87
N ALA A 53 -18.92 5.99 -14.55
CA ALA A 53 -18.78 6.92 -13.44
C ALA A 53 -18.62 6.19 -12.09
N SER A 54 -19.44 5.18 -11.82
CA SER A 54 -19.34 4.38 -10.58
C SER A 54 -18.05 3.57 -10.51
N SER A 55 -17.57 3.04 -11.64
CA SER A 55 -16.31 2.30 -11.71
C SER A 55 -15.10 3.21 -11.46
N VAL A 56 -15.09 4.42 -12.02
CA VAL A 56 -14.04 5.43 -11.78
C VAL A 56 -14.07 5.88 -10.32
N ALA A 57 -15.25 6.13 -9.75
CA ALA A 57 -15.38 6.45 -8.34
C ALA A 57 -14.80 5.31 -7.46
N THR A 58 -15.15 4.07 -7.77
CA THR A 58 -14.63 2.89 -7.05
C THR A 58 -13.11 2.80 -7.15
N MET A 59 -12.55 3.03 -8.34
CA MET A 59 -11.09 3.05 -8.58
C MET A 59 -10.38 4.05 -7.67
N VAL A 60 -10.87 5.29 -7.64
CA VAL A 60 -10.25 6.38 -6.87
C VAL A 60 -10.38 6.11 -5.37
N THR A 61 -11.57 5.75 -4.90
CA THR A 61 -11.82 5.49 -3.48
C THR A 61 -11.01 4.29 -2.98
N SER A 62 -11.06 3.16 -3.68
CA SER A 62 -10.31 1.96 -3.28
C SER A 62 -8.80 2.22 -3.34
N GLY A 63 -8.30 2.87 -4.39
CA GLY A 63 -6.87 3.18 -4.50
C GLY A 63 -6.38 4.13 -3.40
N TYR A 64 -7.17 5.15 -3.05
CA TYR A 64 -6.85 6.06 -1.94
C TYR A 64 -6.85 5.34 -0.60
N MET A 65 -7.87 4.50 -0.33
CA MET A 65 -7.97 3.73 0.91
C MET A 65 -6.80 2.76 1.08
N TYR A 66 -6.51 1.95 0.05
CA TYR A 66 -5.41 0.98 0.11
C TYR A 66 -4.05 1.65 0.23
N ARG A 67 -3.81 2.76 -0.49
CA ARG A 67 -2.59 3.57 -0.31
C ARG A 67 -2.43 4.01 1.14
N GLY A 68 -3.50 4.50 1.75
CA GLY A 68 -3.48 5.01 3.12
C GLY A 68 -3.21 3.93 4.16
N ILE A 69 -3.89 2.77 4.05
CA ILE A 69 -3.72 1.63 4.96
C ILE A 69 -2.30 1.09 4.85
N TYR A 70 -1.85 0.79 3.62
CA TYR A 70 -0.54 0.20 3.38
C TYR A 70 0.61 1.13 3.80
N TYR A 71 0.47 2.44 3.56
CA TYR A 71 1.44 3.43 4.04
C TYR A 71 1.55 3.43 5.58
N LYS A 72 0.41 3.40 6.29
CA LYS A 72 0.39 3.37 7.76
C LYS A 72 1.05 2.10 8.31
N GLU A 73 0.75 0.94 7.73
CA GLU A 73 1.34 -0.34 8.14
C GLU A 73 2.85 -0.37 7.91
N LEU A 74 3.32 0.11 6.75
CA LEU A 74 4.76 0.18 6.46
C LEU A 74 5.48 1.16 7.39
N MET A 75 4.88 2.30 7.72
CA MET A 75 5.45 3.25 8.68
C MET A 75 5.51 2.68 10.09
N ALA A 76 4.48 1.93 10.52
CA ALA A 76 4.49 1.25 11.81
C ALA A 76 5.61 0.20 11.91
N LYS A 77 5.76 -0.63 10.86
CA LYS A 77 6.87 -1.59 10.75
C LYS A 77 8.24 -0.90 10.72
N GLN A 78 8.35 0.23 10.02
CA GLN A 78 9.59 1.01 10.00
C GLN A 78 9.97 1.49 11.41
N ALA A 79 9.00 2.01 12.16
CA ALA A 79 9.23 2.48 13.52
C ALA A 79 9.62 1.32 14.47
N GLU A 80 8.97 0.16 14.34
CA GLU A 80 9.32 -1.05 15.09
C GLU A 80 10.77 -1.50 14.83
N LEU A 81 11.19 -1.55 13.57
CA LEU A 81 12.56 -1.92 13.18
C LEU A 81 13.60 -0.89 13.67
N GLN A 82 13.26 0.39 13.70
CA GLN A 82 14.12 1.43 14.25
C GLN A 82 14.29 1.31 15.77
N LEU A 83 13.24 0.92 16.50
CA LEU A 83 13.32 0.67 17.94
C LEU A 83 14.15 -0.58 18.25
N LEU A 84 13.94 -1.67 17.52
CA LEU A 84 14.71 -2.92 17.68
C LEU A 84 16.20 -2.69 17.43
N SER A 85 16.55 -1.99 16.34
CA SER A 85 17.95 -1.66 16.02
C SER A 85 18.62 -0.66 16.97
N ALA A 86 17.84 0.05 17.79
CA ALA A 86 18.34 0.93 18.85
C ALA A 86 18.44 0.22 20.22
N GLN A 87 17.72 -0.88 20.41
CA GLN A 87 17.75 -1.71 21.63
C GLN A 87 18.82 -2.79 21.63
N GLU A 88 19.60 -2.93 20.56
CA GLU A 88 20.85 -3.70 20.54
C GLU A 88 22.06 -2.75 20.72
N PRO A 89 22.31 -2.19 21.93
CA PRO A 89 23.63 -1.68 22.22
C PRO A 89 24.57 -2.88 22.41
N GLU A 90 25.65 -2.87 21.63
CA GLU A 90 26.93 -3.51 21.91
C GLU A 90 26.89 -4.64 22.96
N LYS A 91 26.75 -5.89 22.51
CA LYS A 91 27.46 -6.95 23.22
C LYS A 91 28.93 -6.73 22.95
N GLU A 92 29.58 -6.08 23.92
CA GLU A 92 31.03 -6.07 24.16
C GLU A 92 31.70 -7.33 23.61
N ASN A 93 32.72 -7.12 22.78
CA ASN A 93 33.99 -7.83 22.82
C ASN A 93 35.07 -6.97 22.17
#